data_AF-A0A2U3P2L3-F1
#
_entry.id   AF-A0A2U3P2L3-F1
#
_cell.length_a   1.000
_cell.length_b   1.000
_cell.length_c   1.000
_cell.angle_alpha   90.00
_cell.angle_beta   90.00
_cell.angle_gamma   90.00
#
_symmetry.space_group_name_H-M   'P 1'
#
loop_
_entity.id
_entity.type
_entity.pdbx_description
1 polymer ?
#
loop_
_entity_poly.entity_id
_entity_poly.type
_entity_poly.pdbx_seq_one_letter_code
_entity_poly.pdbx_strand_id
1 'polypeptide(L)'
;MTAVRELLEEKPFGELSVSSISQRAGVARSGFYFYFDSKYAVLAQIMAEATEELEELTQYFAPRQPGESPEQFAKRMVRSAAAVYVHNDPVMTACNAARHTDAEIRDILGQQFEVVLRDIVGVVEAELAAGTANPISDDIPTLVRTLIGTTSLMLTGDPIFVGDVDDLDRRVRLLEQLWLSALWGGGG
;
A
#
# COMPACT_ATOMS: atom_id res chain seq x y z
N MET A 1 17.71 -1.35 -7.57
CA MET A 1 16.41 -0.79 -7.16
C MET A 1 16.56 0.62 -6.58
N THR A 2 17.54 0.88 -5.71
CA THR A 2 17.86 2.25 -5.21
C THR A 2 17.93 3.30 -6.32
N ALA A 3 18.64 3.02 -7.42
CA ALA A 3 18.70 3.91 -8.58
C ALA A 3 17.33 4.29 -9.17
N VAL A 4 16.34 3.38 -9.15
CA VAL A 4 14.97 3.69 -9.60
C VAL A 4 14.26 4.56 -8.59
N ARG A 5 14.41 4.29 -7.27
CA ARG A 5 13.85 5.12 -6.20
C ARG A 5 14.35 6.57 -6.31
N GLU A 6 15.66 6.76 -6.42
CA GLU A 6 16.28 8.07 -6.62
C GLU A 6 15.82 8.77 -7.91
N LEU A 7 15.71 8.03 -9.02
CA LEU A 7 15.26 8.60 -10.29
C LEU A 7 13.79 9.04 -10.25
N LEU A 8 12.96 8.41 -9.42
CA LEU A 8 11.55 8.78 -9.23
C LEU A 8 11.36 10.04 -8.39
N GLU A 9 12.37 10.47 -7.63
CA GLU A 9 12.39 11.80 -7.01
C GLU A 9 12.56 12.91 -8.07
N GLU A 10 13.16 12.58 -9.22
CA GLU A 10 13.52 13.56 -10.25
C GLU A 10 12.51 13.63 -11.39
N LYS A 11 11.90 12.50 -11.78
CA LYS A 11 11.00 12.45 -12.94
C LYS A 11 10.00 11.28 -12.89
N PRO A 12 8.88 11.36 -13.64
CA PRO A 12 7.91 10.27 -13.70
C PRO A 12 8.49 8.97 -14.24
N PHE A 13 7.95 7.83 -13.78
CA PHE A 13 8.40 6.49 -14.21
C PHE A 13 8.39 6.30 -15.74
N GLY A 14 7.42 6.90 -16.43
CA GLY A 14 7.29 6.86 -17.88
C GLY A 14 8.54 7.36 -18.61
N GLU A 15 9.22 8.37 -18.06
CA GLU A 15 10.43 8.97 -18.63
C GLU A 15 11.71 8.20 -18.33
N LEU A 16 11.66 7.22 -17.41
CA LEU A 16 12.81 6.38 -17.12
C LEU A 16 13.10 5.44 -18.30
N SER A 17 14.38 5.30 -18.62
CA SER A 17 14.87 4.34 -19.59
C SER A 17 15.81 3.35 -18.91
N VAL A 18 15.97 2.16 -19.49
CA VAL A 18 17.00 1.21 -19.02
C VAL A 18 18.38 1.85 -19.03
N SER A 19 18.66 2.74 -19.98
CA SER A 19 19.93 3.48 -20.05
C SER A 19 20.11 4.41 -18.85
N SER A 20 19.11 5.22 -18.50
CA SER A 20 19.19 6.13 -17.35
C SER A 20 19.30 5.38 -16.04
N ILE A 21 18.56 4.26 -15.89
CA ILE A 21 18.64 3.39 -14.71
C ILE A 21 20.03 2.76 -14.59
N SER A 22 20.55 2.20 -15.68
CA SER A 22 21.89 1.57 -15.69
C SER A 22 22.98 2.59 -15.36
N GLN A 23 22.90 3.79 -15.94
CA GLN A 23 23.82 4.89 -15.66
C GLN A 23 23.80 5.30 -14.19
N ARG A 24 22.60 5.49 -13.60
CA ARG A 24 22.45 5.81 -12.18
C ARG A 24 22.99 4.71 -11.27
N ALA A 25 22.73 3.46 -11.62
CA ALA A 25 23.19 2.29 -10.88
C ALA A 25 24.70 1.99 -11.04
N GLY A 26 25.40 2.70 -11.94
CA GLY A 26 26.83 2.46 -12.21
C GLY A 26 27.10 1.12 -12.90
N VAL A 27 26.13 0.56 -13.62
CA VAL A 27 26.25 -0.74 -14.31
C VAL A 27 26.13 -0.58 -15.82
N ALA A 28 26.72 -1.52 -16.57
CA ALA A 28 26.50 -1.60 -18.01
C ALA A 28 25.06 -2.04 -18.31
N ARG A 29 24.53 -1.63 -19.47
CA ARG A 29 23.17 -2.02 -19.92
C ARG A 29 22.98 -3.54 -20.02
N SER A 30 24.01 -4.28 -20.43
CA SER A 30 23.99 -5.75 -20.42
C SER A 30 23.88 -6.32 -19.00
N GLY A 31 24.49 -5.67 -18.01
CA GLY A 31 24.36 -6.02 -16.60
C GLY A 31 22.95 -5.79 -16.05
N PHE A 32 22.23 -4.78 -16.53
CA PHE A 32 20.81 -4.60 -16.20
C PHE A 32 19.98 -5.81 -16.67
N TYR A 33 20.10 -6.16 -17.96
CA TYR A 33 19.32 -7.26 -18.55
C TYR A 33 19.69 -8.65 -18.03
N PHE A 34 20.78 -8.77 -17.27
CA PHE A 34 21.08 -9.99 -16.54
C PHE A 34 20.10 -10.22 -15.37
N TYR A 35 19.59 -9.14 -14.76
CA TYR A 35 18.70 -9.22 -13.60
C TYR A 35 17.24 -8.92 -13.94
N PHE A 36 16.99 -8.04 -14.91
CA PHE A 36 15.64 -7.55 -15.20
C PHE A 36 15.39 -7.47 -16.71
N ASP A 37 14.29 -8.06 -17.15
CA ASP A 37 13.89 -8.03 -18.57
C ASP A 37 13.38 -6.65 -19.01
N SER A 38 12.89 -5.84 -18.07
CA SER A 38 12.35 -4.51 -18.34
C SER A 38 12.49 -3.57 -17.14
N LYS A 39 12.30 -2.26 -17.35
CA LYS A 39 12.18 -1.32 -16.23
C LYS A 39 10.98 -1.63 -15.33
N TYR A 40 9.91 -2.19 -15.90
CA TYR A 40 8.72 -2.60 -15.17
C TYR A 40 8.98 -3.79 -14.26
N ALA A 41 9.85 -4.72 -14.64
CA ALA A 41 10.29 -5.81 -13.76
C ALA A 41 11.00 -5.28 -12.50
N VAL A 42 11.79 -4.21 -12.63
CA VAL A 42 12.38 -3.53 -11.47
C VAL A 42 11.31 -2.92 -10.58
N LEU A 43 10.30 -2.29 -11.17
CA LEU A 43 9.21 -1.68 -10.43
C LEU A 43 8.36 -2.73 -9.72
N ALA A 44 8.03 -3.82 -10.41
CA ALA A 44 7.29 -4.95 -9.84
C ALA A 44 8.01 -5.51 -8.60
N GLN A 45 9.33 -5.66 -8.68
CA GLN A 45 10.13 -6.09 -7.52
C GLN A 45 10.08 -5.07 -6.37
N ILE A 46 10.20 -3.77 -6.66
CA ILE A 46 10.09 -2.72 -5.63
C ILE A 46 8.72 -2.75 -4.95
N MET A 47 7.64 -2.93 -5.73
CA MET A 47 6.29 -3.00 -5.18
C MET A 47 6.07 -4.28 -4.38
N ALA A 48 6.63 -5.40 -4.81
CA ALA A 48 6.60 -6.66 -4.05
C ALA A 48 7.35 -6.53 -2.71
N GLU A 49 8.51 -5.88 -2.68
CA GLU A 49 9.25 -5.58 -1.44
C GLU A 49 8.44 -4.69 -0.49
N ALA A 50 7.70 -3.70 -1.01
CA ALA A 50 6.82 -2.87 -0.18
C ALA A 50 5.63 -3.66 0.39
N THR A 51 5.10 -4.62 -0.37
CA THR A 51 4.05 -5.53 0.11
C THR A 51 4.58 -6.50 1.17
N GLU A 52 5.76 -7.07 0.97
CA GLU A 52 6.43 -7.92 1.97
C GLU A 52 6.73 -7.14 3.26
N GLU A 53 7.19 -5.89 3.14
CA GLU A 53 7.37 -5.01 4.30
C GLU A 53 6.05 -4.78 5.07
N LEU A 54 4.94 -4.61 4.36
CA LEU A 54 3.61 -4.49 4.97
C LEU A 54 3.20 -5.78 5.68
N GLU A 55 3.42 -6.94 5.05
CA GLU A 55 3.18 -8.23 5.67
C GLU A 55 4.00 -8.36 6.96
N GLU A 56 5.31 -8.12 6.93
CA GLU A 56 6.16 -8.19 8.13
C GLU A 56 5.70 -7.25 9.25
N LEU A 57 5.42 -5.98 8.94
CA LEU A 57 4.96 -4.99 9.91
C LEU A 57 3.56 -5.28 10.47
N THR A 58 2.73 -6.01 9.73
CA THR A 58 1.42 -6.49 10.20
C THR A 58 1.49 -7.87 10.86
N GLN A 59 2.69 -8.45 10.95
CA GLN A 59 2.94 -9.83 11.39
C GLN A 59 2.19 -10.84 10.52
N TYR A 60 2.31 -10.69 9.22
CA TYR A 60 1.58 -11.43 8.17
C TYR A 60 0.07 -11.34 8.37
N PHE A 61 -0.42 -10.10 8.59
CA PHE A 61 -1.81 -9.82 8.92
C PHE A 61 -2.35 -10.71 10.07
N ALA A 62 -1.54 -10.94 11.10
CA ALA A 62 -1.96 -11.76 12.22
C ALA A 62 -3.25 -11.22 12.87
N PRO A 63 -4.16 -12.11 13.32
CA PRO A 63 -5.37 -11.71 14.01
C PRO A 63 -5.04 -10.98 15.32
N ARG A 64 -6.08 -10.46 15.99
CA ARG A 64 -5.91 -9.80 17.28
C ARG A 64 -5.21 -10.70 18.29
N GLN A 65 -4.19 -10.15 18.95
CA GLN A 65 -3.51 -10.81 20.06
C GLN A 65 -4.48 -10.93 21.26
N PRO A 66 -4.31 -11.92 22.15
CA PRO A 66 -5.12 -12.01 23.37
C PRO A 66 -5.06 -10.71 24.19
N GLY A 67 -6.23 -10.10 24.43
CA GLY A 67 -6.34 -8.82 25.16
C GLY A 67 -6.16 -7.56 24.30
N GLU A 68 -5.90 -7.68 23.00
CA GLU A 68 -5.85 -6.55 22.06
C GLU A 68 -7.28 -6.07 21.73
N SER A 69 -7.57 -4.80 22.03
CA SER A 69 -8.86 -4.19 21.67
C SER A 69 -8.94 -3.95 20.15
N PRO A 70 -10.16 -3.86 19.58
CA PRO A 70 -10.32 -3.50 18.16
C PRO A 70 -9.64 -2.18 17.78
N GLU A 71 -9.63 -1.21 18.70
CA GLU A 71 -8.94 0.08 18.51
C GLU A 71 -7.42 -0.10 18.43
N GLN A 72 -6.83 -0.90 19.33
CA GLN A 72 -5.40 -1.20 19.32
C GLN A 72 -4.99 -1.92 18.03
N PHE A 73 -5.84 -2.84 17.57
CA PHE A 73 -5.62 -3.58 16.33
C PHE A 73 -5.66 -2.68 15.09
N ALA A 74 -6.73 -1.88 14.94
CA ALA A 74 -6.86 -0.94 13.82
C ALA A 74 -5.67 0.04 13.80
N LYS A 75 -5.27 0.53 14.97
CA LYS A 75 -4.08 1.37 15.15
C LYS A 75 -2.80 0.67 14.69
N ARG A 76 -2.57 -0.57 15.09
CA ARG A 76 -1.41 -1.36 14.67
C ARG A 76 -1.37 -1.51 13.15
N MET A 77 -2.47 -1.95 12.54
CA MET A 77 -2.53 -2.23 11.10
C MET A 77 -2.37 -0.98 10.24
N VAL A 78 -3.10 0.11 10.55
CA VAL A 78 -3.04 1.35 9.76
C VAL A 78 -1.68 2.03 9.90
N ARG A 79 -1.04 1.97 11.08
CA ARG A 79 0.32 2.51 11.26
C ARG A 79 1.38 1.72 10.52
N SER A 80 1.24 0.39 10.43
CA SER A 80 2.10 -0.44 9.58
C SER A 80 2.00 0.00 8.12
N ALA A 81 0.78 0.21 7.60
CA ALA A 81 0.58 0.76 6.25
C ALA A 81 1.22 2.15 6.11
N ALA A 82 1.00 3.06 7.05
CA ALA A 82 1.60 4.41 7.00
C ALA A 82 3.13 4.37 6.96
N ALA A 83 3.77 3.49 7.73
CA ALA A 83 5.22 3.33 7.73
C ALA A 83 5.74 2.86 6.36
N VAL A 84 5.09 1.88 5.74
CA VAL A 84 5.44 1.40 4.39
C VAL A 84 5.32 2.50 3.35
N TYR A 85 4.24 3.28 3.38
CA TYR A 85 4.05 4.37 2.41
C TYR A 85 5.12 5.46 2.58
N VAL A 86 5.47 5.83 3.81
CA VAL A 86 6.54 6.80 4.08
C VAL A 86 7.91 6.27 3.63
N HIS A 87 8.22 5.01 3.92
CA HIS A 87 9.49 4.40 3.55
C HIS A 87 9.65 4.24 2.04
N ASN A 88 8.54 4.03 1.31
CA ASN A 88 8.53 3.78 -0.12
C ASN A 88 8.15 5.02 -0.96
N ASP A 89 8.03 6.21 -0.38
CA ASP A 89 7.93 7.47 -1.11
C ASP A 89 9.29 7.80 -1.77
N PRO A 90 9.36 8.32 -3.02
CA PRO A 90 8.27 8.75 -3.91
C PRO A 90 7.66 7.64 -4.78
N VAL A 91 8.09 6.38 -4.65
CA VAL A 91 7.67 5.30 -5.56
C VAL A 91 6.16 5.08 -5.49
N MET A 92 5.59 5.03 -4.29
CA MET A 92 4.15 4.86 -4.08
C MET A 92 3.35 5.96 -4.80
N THR A 93 3.79 7.22 -4.62
CA THR A 93 3.17 8.41 -5.23
C THR A 93 3.26 8.36 -6.75
N ALA A 94 4.45 8.07 -7.31
CA ALA A 94 4.67 7.99 -8.74
C ALA A 94 3.83 6.88 -9.41
N CYS A 95 3.72 5.71 -8.77
CA CYS A 95 2.92 4.61 -9.31
C CYS A 95 1.42 4.92 -9.25
N ASN A 96 0.94 5.51 -8.15
CA ASN A 96 -0.46 5.88 -8.00
C ASN A 96 -0.88 6.92 -9.05
N ALA A 97 -0.01 7.87 -9.40
CA ALA A 97 -0.27 8.82 -10.49
C ALA A 97 -0.28 8.13 -11.87
N ALA A 98 0.69 7.25 -12.13
CA ALA A 98 0.87 6.67 -13.46
C ALA A 98 -0.15 5.56 -13.82
N ARG A 99 -0.79 4.90 -12.84
CA ARG A 99 -1.75 3.80 -13.08
C ARG A 99 -2.95 4.17 -13.95
N HIS A 100 -3.24 5.45 -14.11
CA HIS A 100 -4.33 5.93 -14.95
C HIS A 100 -3.97 5.92 -16.44
N THR A 101 -2.68 6.07 -16.76
CA THR A 101 -2.17 6.21 -18.14
C THR A 101 -1.26 5.06 -18.58
N ASP A 102 -0.71 4.30 -17.64
CA ASP A 102 0.18 3.16 -17.89
C ASP A 102 -0.48 1.85 -17.43
N ALA A 103 -0.72 0.94 -18.39
CA ALA A 103 -1.38 -0.33 -18.13
C ALA A 103 -0.50 -1.33 -17.37
N GLU A 104 0.82 -1.36 -17.63
CA GLU A 104 1.70 -2.29 -16.91
C GLU A 104 1.84 -1.89 -15.44
N ILE A 105 1.91 -0.58 -15.14
CA ILE A 105 1.90 -0.11 -13.74
C ILE A 105 0.57 -0.48 -13.06
N ARG A 106 -0.55 -0.27 -13.74
CA ARG A 106 -1.87 -0.66 -13.21
C ARG A 106 -1.95 -2.14 -12.90
N ASP A 107 -1.40 -3.00 -13.76
CA ASP A 107 -1.40 -4.44 -13.55
C ASP A 107 -0.49 -4.84 -12.38
N ILE A 108 0.71 -4.25 -12.27
CA ILE A 108 1.62 -4.46 -11.13
C ILE A 108 0.95 -4.08 -9.81
N LEU A 109 0.36 -2.88 -9.74
CA LEU A 109 -0.34 -2.43 -8.54
C LEU A 109 -1.56 -3.30 -8.23
N GLY A 110 -2.31 -3.71 -9.26
CA GLY A 110 -3.45 -4.60 -9.12
C GLY A 110 -3.08 -5.95 -8.51
N GLN A 111 -1.95 -6.53 -8.93
CA GLN A 111 -1.45 -7.79 -8.37
C GLN A 111 -1.12 -7.64 -6.88
N GLN A 112 -0.40 -6.58 -6.48
CA GLN A 112 -0.07 -6.35 -5.08
C GLN A 112 -1.30 -6.03 -4.23
N PHE A 113 -2.25 -5.27 -4.79
CA PHE A 113 -3.51 -4.95 -4.14
C PHE A 113 -4.33 -6.20 -3.80
N GLU A 114 -4.42 -7.16 -4.73
CA GLU A 114 -5.18 -8.40 -4.52
C GLU A 114 -4.54 -9.34 -3.49
N VAL A 115 -3.24 -9.22 -3.22
CA VAL A 115 -2.58 -9.90 -2.08
C VAL A 115 -3.09 -9.31 -0.78
N VAL A 116 -2.88 -8.00 -0.57
CA VAL A 116 -3.28 -7.28 0.65
C VAL A 116 -4.78 -7.38 0.93
N LEU A 117 -5.61 -7.27 -0.12
CA LEU A 117 -7.06 -7.45 0.01
C LEU A 117 -7.43 -8.81 0.60
N ARG A 118 -6.82 -9.87 0.07
CA ARG A 118 -7.12 -11.25 0.49
C ARG A 118 -6.77 -11.46 1.96
N ASP A 119 -5.62 -10.96 2.40
CA ASP A 119 -5.17 -11.12 3.78
C ASP A 119 -6.07 -10.37 4.75
N ILE A 120 -6.44 -9.12 4.43
CA ILE A 120 -7.35 -8.33 5.27
C ILE A 120 -8.75 -8.96 5.31
N VAL A 121 -9.27 -9.45 4.17
CA VAL A 121 -10.54 -10.18 4.16
C VAL A 121 -10.47 -11.41 5.07
N GLY A 122 -9.40 -12.19 5.01
CA GLY A 122 -9.21 -13.36 5.90
C GLY A 122 -9.22 -12.99 7.38
N VAL A 123 -8.60 -11.86 7.76
CA VAL A 123 -8.65 -11.33 9.13
C VAL A 123 -10.07 -10.96 9.55
N VAL A 124 -10.80 -10.25 8.69
CA VAL A 124 -12.17 -9.80 8.99
C VAL A 124 -13.13 -11.00 9.11
N GLU A 125 -13.00 -11.99 8.23
CA GLU A 125 -13.78 -13.23 8.28
C GLU A 125 -13.52 -14.01 9.58
N ALA A 126 -12.28 -14.03 10.08
CA ALA A 126 -11.96 -14.65 11.37
C ALA A 126 -12.63 -13.93 12.55
N GLU A 127 -12.65 -12.59 12.54
CA GLU A 127 -13.36 -11.78 13.55
C GLU A 127 -14.88 -11.97 13.50
N LEU A 128 -15.45 -12.11 12.30
CA LEU A 128 -16.86 -12.44 12.11
C LEU A 128 -17.20 -13.83 12.66
N ALA A 129 -16.39 -14.83 12.34
CA ALA A 129 -16.58 -16.20 12.83
C ALA A 129 -16.46 -16.30 14.36
N ALA A 130 -15.65 -15.44 14.98
CA ALA A 130 -15.53 -15.32 16.43
C ALA A 130 -16.68 -14.52 17.09
N GLY A 131 -17.55 -13.89 16.29
CA GLY A 131 -18.63 -13.02 16.78
C GLY A 131 -18.12 -11.71 17.40
N THR A 132 -16.91 -11.29 17.04
CA THR A 132 -16.24 -10.12 17.62
C THR A 132 -16.27 -8.89 16.73
N ALA A 133 -16.58 -9.03 15.44
CA ALA A 133 -16.81 -7.93 14.50
C ALA A 133 -18.30 -7.76 14.17
N ASN A 134 -18.68 -6.53 13.84
CA ASN A 134 -19.99 -6.20 13.32
C ASN A 134 -19.85 -5.12 12.24
N PRO A 135 -19.51 -5.50 11.00
CA PRO A 135 -19.25 -4.57 9.92
C PRO A 135 -20.50 -3.82 9.47
N ILE A 136 -20.30 -2.65 8.86
CA ILE A 136 -21.39 -1.81 8.32
C ILE A 136 -22.05 -2.38 7.05
N SER A 137 -21.51 -3.48 6.51
CA SER A 137 -21.97 -4.13 5.29
C SER A 137 -21.64 -5.61 5.34
N ASP A 138 -22.56 -6.45 4.84
CA ASP A 138 -22.34 -7.90 4.68
C ASP A 138 -21.45 -8.22 3.46
N ASP A 139 -21.24 -7.26 2.55
CA ASP A 139 -20.28 -7.39 1.43
C ASP A 139 -18.86 -7.00 1.88
N ILE A 140 -18.21 -7.94 2.60
CA ILE A 140 -16.87 -7.75 3.17
C ILE A 140 -15.81 -7.46 2.11
N PRO A 141 -15.72 -8.18 0.97
CA PRO A 141 -14.72 -7.89 -0.04
C PRO A 141 -14.83 -6.47 -0.62
N THR A 142 -16.06 -5.98 -0.85
CA THR A 142 -16.26 -4.60 -1.32
C THR A 142 -15.90 -3.59 -0.24
N LEU A 143 -16.32 -3.81 1.01
CA LEU A 143 -16.00 -2.95 2.14
C LEU A 143 -14.48 -2.79 2.33
N VAL A 144 -13.76 -3.92 2.39
CA VAL A 144 -12.30 -3.93 2.55
C VAL A 144 -11.62 -3.24 1.35
N ARG A 145 -12.06 -3.52 0.11
CA ARG A 145 -11.53 -2.85 -1.09
C ARG A 145 -11.69 -1.33 -1.01
N THR A 146 -12.85 -0.84 -0.57
CA THR A 146 -13.09 0.60 -0.36
C THR A 146 -12.14 1.17 0.69
N LEU A 147 -11.99 0.51 1.83
CA LEU A 147 -11.12 0.97 2.92
C LEU A 147 -9.64 0.99 2.52
N ILE A 148 -9.14 -0.02 1.79
CA ILE A 148 -7.77 -0.03 1.24
C ILE A 148 -7.60 1.11 0.24
N GLY A 149 -8.55 1.30 -0.68
CA GLY A 149 -8.50 2.38 -1.68
C GLY A 149 -8.43 3.77 -1.03
N THR A 150 -9.28 4.03 -0.03
CA THR A 150 -9.25 5.26 0.76
C THR A 150 -7.94 5.41 1.53
N THR A 151 -7.44 4.33 2.15
CA THR A 151 -6.17 4.33 2.89
C THR A 151 -5.00 4.69 1.96
N SER A 152 -4.89 4.02 0.81
CA SER A 152 -3.85 4.29 -0.17
C SER A 152 -3.88 5.73 -0.64
N LEU A 153 -5.06 6.24 -1.04
CA LEU A 153 -5.21 7.59 -1.55
C LEU A 153 -4.82 8.63 -0.49
N MET A 154 -5.33 8.45 0.73
CA MET A 154 -5.00 9.32 1.84
C MET A 154 -3.51 9.29 2.11
N LEU A 155 -2.87 8.11 2.23
CA LEU A 155 -1.45 7.98 2.55
C LEU A 155 -0.51 8.54 1.48
N THR A 156 -0.84 8.45 0.18
CA THR A 156 -0.03 9.04 -0.90
C THR A 156 0.02 10.56 -0.94
N GLY A 157 -0.78 11.25 -0.11
CA GLY A 157 -0.65 12.70 0.03
C GLY A 157 -1.15 13.53 -1.16
N ASP A 158 -2.10 13.01 -1.94
CA ASP A 158 -2.64 13.75 -3.10
C ASP A 158 -3.17 15.13 -2.66
N PRO A 159 -2.68 16.24 -3.25
CA PRO A 159 -3.01 17.61 -2.82
C PRO A 159 -4.50 17.93 -2.77
N ILE A 160 -5.32 17.27 -3.61
CA ILE A 160 -6.78 17.47 -3.62
C ILE A 160 -7.40 16.97 -2.31
N PHE A 161 -6.83 15.93 -1.69
CA PHE A 161 -7.40 15.26 -0.52
C PHE A 161 -6.76 15.70 0.79
N VAL A 162 -5.48 16.09 0.78
CA VAL A 162 -4.76 16.49 2.02
C VAL A 162 -4.87 17.99 2.34
N GLY A 163 -5.20 18.82 1.36
CA GLY A 163 -5.29 20.27 1.52
C GLY A 163 -3.94 20.95 1.76
N ASP A 164 -3.96 22.24 2.11
CA ASP A 164 -2.74 23.08 2.19
C ASP A 164 -1.81 22.74 3.38
N VAL A 165 -2.30 22.03 4.39
CA VAL A 165 -1.53 21.59 5.56
C VAL A 165 -1.51 20.08 5.61
N ASP A 166 -0.46 19.47 5.05
CA ASP A 166 -0.30 18.03 5.11
C ASP A 166 0.15 17.57 6.51
N ASP A 167 -0.79 16.98 7.26
CA ASP A 167 -0.54 16.33 8.56
C ASP A 167 -0.84 14.83 8.42
N LEU A 168 0.19 14.06 8.09
CA LEU A 168 0.11 12.60 7.94
C LEU A 168 -0.44 11.94 9.21
N ASP A 169 -0.01 12.38 10.40
CA ASP A 169 -0.46 11.81 11.67
C ASP A 169 -1.96 12.00 11.88
N ARG A 170 -2.51 13.16 11.47
CA ARG A 170 -3.96 13.40 11.48
C ARG A 170 -4.68 12.50 10.48
N ARG A 171 -4.14 12.30 9.28
CA ARG A 171 -4.72 11.39 8.26
C ARG A 171 -4.73 9.95 8.77
N VAL A 172 -3.63 9.48 9.35
CA VAL A 172 -3.52 8.15 9.95
C VAL A 172 -4.54 7.95 11.05
N ARG A 173 -4.68 8.88 12.01
CA ARG A 173 -5.71 8.78 13.07
C ARG A 173 -7.14 8.68 12.51
N LEU A 174 -7.44 9.41 11.44
CA LEU A 174 -8.75 9.33 10.80
C LEU A 174 -8.98 7.95 10.16
N LEU A 175 -7.96 7.41 9.49
CA LEU A 175 -8.02 6.06 8.90
C LEU A 175 -8.18 4.99 9.99
N GLU A 176 -7.47 5.09 11.12
CA GLU A 176 -7.63 4.19 12.28
C GLU A 176 -9.10 4.14 12.74
N GLN A 177 -9.73 5.30 12.89
CA GLN A 177 -11.15 5.41 13.29
C GLN A 177 -12.11 4.91 12.21
N LEU A 178 -11.80 5.16 10.94
CA LEU A 178 -12.62 4.72 9.81
C LEU A 178 -12.66 3.20 9.72
N TRP A 179 -11.50 2.54 9.77
CA TRP A 179 -11.40 1.08 9.80
C TRP A 179 -12.11 0.48 11.01
N LEU A 180 -11.87 1.05 12.20
CA LEU A 180 -12.52 0.61 13.43
C LEU A 180 -14.06 0.69 13.32
N SER A 181 -14.58 1.84 12.91
CA SER A 181 -16.03 2.07 12.83
C SER A 181 -16.68 1.23 11.73
N ALA A 182 -15.99 1.04 10.60
CA ALA A 182 -16.50 0.26 9.49
C ALA A 182 -16.62 -1.23 9.80
N LEU A 183 -15.70 -1.79 10.60
CA LEU A 183 -15.65 -3.23 10.88
C LEU A 183 -16.33 -3.62 12.21
N TRP A 184 -16.44 -2.71 13.17
CA TRP A 184 -17.02 -2.98 14.50
C TRP A 184 -18.21 -2.08 14.87
N GLY A 185 -18.63 -1.16 13.98
CA GLY A 185 -19.67 -0.16 14.27
C GLY A 185 -21.05 -0.43 13.68
N GLY A 186 -21.27 -1.51 12.94
CA GLY A 186 -22.55 -1.85 12.28
C GLY A 186 -23.69 -2.24 13.24
N GLY A 187 -23.46 -2.18 14.55
CA GLY A 187 -24.44 -2.50 15.59
C GLY A 187 -25.07 -1.26 16.16
N GLY A 188 -25.97 -0.65 15.40
CA GLY A 188 -26.78 0.51 15.77
C GLY A 188 -28.16 0.43 15.16
#